data_AF-A0A932XAI3-F1
#
_entry.id   AF-A0A932XAI3-F1
#
_cell.length_a   1.000
_cell.length_b   1.000
_cell.length_c   1.000
_cell.angle_alpha   90.00
_cell.angle_beta   90.00
_cell.angle_gamma   90.00
#
_symmetry.space_group_name_H-M   'P 1'
#
loop_
_entity.id
_entity.type
_entity.pdbx_description
1 polymer ?
#
loop_
_entity_poly.entity_id
_entity_poly.type
_entity_poly.pdbx_seq_one_letter_code
_entity_poly.pdbx_strand_id
1 'polypeptide(L)'
;MRIELLAYTRPNPALDPAELAGVGDLATIWKGQSTYQENIIEYAGRVCYRSTQRMGTAPNFISARVREGHEDIIEHIVVTLRVLGSDEPLRWRMLNRHCEVTQEADGVWVVSGNTRVWLDFLRRGIASNALPILYTIAPSVYAEFADKAERIPLTPPLAEAPVDPAILRPAGRDGMRVTLLGYTQPMLGDTESRTHHGSATFLFEGISRACTHQLVRHRLASFSQESQRYVGLSKGEWRAIVPPAVAEHPEARAKLYEAWEYLQNTYRELREMGIRKEDARFLLPNAAETRIVTTMNFAAWSHFLWLRAVDKAAQWEIRALGQRVLEMLHAIAPDVYAEHWRVYEEQFGGE
;
A
#
# COMPACT_ATOMS: atom_id res chain seq x y z
N MET A 1 -31.75 8.19 2.21
CA MET A 1 -30.51 7.40 2.25
C MET A 1 -29.89 7.46 3.65
N ARG A 2 -29.81 6.32 4.34
CA ARG A 2 -29.07 6.16 5.61
C ARG A 2 -27.75 5.46 5.32
N ILE A 3 -26.70 5.80 6.06
CA ILE A 3 -25.36 5.24 5.88
C ILE A 3 -24.87 4.66 7.21
N GLU A 4 -24.26 3.48 7.15
CA GLU A 4 -23.65 2.80 8.30
C GLU A 4 -22.20 2.43 7.97
N LEU A 5 -21.29 2.65 8.92
CA LEU A 5 -19.91 2.18 8.77
C LEU A 5 -19.87 0.66 8.98
N LEU A 6 -19.34 -0.07 8.00
CA LEU A 6 -19.09 -1.51 8.14
C LEU A 6 -17.66 -1.80 8.52
N ALA A 7 -16.72 -1.24 7.76
CA ALA A 7 -15.31 -1.50 7.93
C ALA A 7 -14.47 -0.36 7.34
N TYR A 8 -13.23 -0.25 7.77
CA TYR A 8 -12.25 0.66 7.19
C TYR A 8 -10.84 0.15 7.44
N THR A 9 -9.84 0.71 6.76
CA THR A 9 -8.44 0.35 7.00
C THR A 9 -8.04 0.66 8.45
N ARG A 10 -7.69 -0.37 9.21
CA ARG A 10 -7.19 -0.30 10.59
C ARG A 10 -5.72 -0.75 10.67
N PRO A 11 -4.98 -0.33 11.71
CA PRO A 11 -3.59 -0.76 11.90
C PRO A 11 -3.49 -2.28 11.94
N ASN A 12 -2.40 -2.79 11.39
CA ASN A 12 -1.94 -4.13 11.69
C ASN A 12 -1.63 -4.21 13.20
N PRO A 13 -2.29 -5.10 13.96
CA PRO A 13 -2.10 -5.18 15.41
C PRO A 13 -0.68 -5.60 15.82
N ALA A 14 0.08 -6.24 14.92
CA ALA A 14 1.47 -6.62 15.15
C ALA A 14 2.48 -5.49 14.90
N LEU A 15 2.02 -4.32 14.43
CA LEU A 15 2.87 -3.14 14.28
C LEU A 15 2.84 -2.29 15.55
N ASP A 16 3.65 -2.67 16.53
CA ASP A 16 3.91 -1.87 17.74
C ASP A 16 5.20 -1.04 17.57
N PRO A 17 5.18 0.28 17.83
CA PRO A 17 6.38 1.12 17.90
C PRO A 17 7.56 0.51 18.67
N ALA A 18 7.29 -0.19 19.79
CA ALA A 18 8.32 -0.79 20.62
C ALA A 18 9.02 -1.97 19.93
N GLU A 19 8.26 -2.79 19.20
CA GLU A 19 8.78 -3.93 18.42
C GLU A 19 9.48 -3.49 17.12
N LEU A 20 9.20 -2.28 16.66
CA LEU A 20 9.76 -1.70 15.42
C LEU A 20 11.00 -0.84 15.67
N ALA A 21 11.49 -0.75 16.90
CA ALA A 21 12.74 -0.07 17.23
C ALA A 21 13.90 -0.70 16.44
N GLY A 22 14.45 0.05 15.48
CA GLY A 22 15.54 -0.41 14.61
C GLY A 22 15.12 -0.94 13.23
N VAL A 23 13.81 -1.04 12.94
CA VAL A 23 13.29 -1.45 11.63
C VAL A 23 13.22 -0.24 10.68
N GLY A 24 14.39 0.22 10.23
CA GLY A 24 14.50 1.34 9.30
C GLY A 24 13.83 2.63 9.81
N ASP A 25 13.05 3.29 8.94
CA ASP A 25 12.28 4.49 9.29
C ASP A 25 10.79 4.19 9.55
N LEU A 26 10.38 2.92 9.61
CA LEU A 26 8.98 2.52 9.72
C LEU A 26 8.33 3.07 11.01
N ALA A 27 9.08 3.09 12.11
CA ALA A 27 8.63 3.67 13.39
C ALA A 27 8.21 5.15 13.29
N THR A 28 8.59 5.87 12.23
CA THR A 28 8.15 7.25 12.03
C THR A 28 6.66 7.39 11.70
N ILE A 29 5.98 6.32 11.27
CA ILE A 29 4.53 6.36 10.98
C ILE A 29 3.71 6.77 12.22
N TRP A 30 4.17 6.46 13.44
CA TRP A 30 3.51 6.89 14.69
C TRP A 30 3.76 8.34 15.09
N LYS A 31 4.62 9.07 14.36
CA LYS A 31 4.86 10.50 14.62
C LYS A 31 3.82 11.42 14.00
N GLY A 32 2.94 10.91 13.14
CA GLY A 32 1.85 11.70 12.55
C GLY A 32 0.89 12.25 13.62
N GLN A 33 0.24 13.37 13.30
CA GLN A 33 -0.48 14.19 14.29
C GLN A 33 -2.01 14.04 14.21
N SER A 34 -2.51 13.05 13.48
CA SER A 34 -3.95 12.86 13.21
C SER A 34 -4.36 11.41 13.47
N THR A 35 -5.23 10.83 12.64
CA THR A 35 -5.64 9.43 12.71
C THR A 35 -4.54 8.50 12.17
N TYR A 36 -4.56 7.23 12.57
CA TYR A 36 -3.62 6.25 12.02
C TYR A 36 -3.75 6.11 10.49
N GLN A 37 -4.95 6.30 9.95
CA GLN A 37 -5.22 6.28 8.52
C GLN A 37 -4.50 7.42 7.81
N GLU A 38 -4.54 8.62 8.38
CA GLU A 38 -3.75 9.75 7.88
C GLU A 38 -2.24 9.53 8.07
N ASN A 39 -1.83 8.82 9.11
CA ASN A 39 -0.43 8.45 9.27
C ASN A 39 0.06 7.54 8.13
N ILE A 40 -0.74 6.56 7.67
CA ILE A 40 -0.41 5.76 6.47
C ILE A 40 -0.30 6.66 5.23
N ILE A 41 -1.25 7.57 5.01
CA ILE A 41 -1.26 8.49 3.86
C ILE A 41 -0.03 9.39 3.87
N GLU A 42 0.25 10.03 5.00
CA GLU A 42 1.41 10.91 5.16
C GLU A 42 2.70 10.11 4.98
N TYR A 43 2.80 8.92 5.58
CA TYR A 43 3.96 8.05 5.45
C TYR A 43 4.19 7.64 3.99
N ALA A 44 3.16 7.18 3.29
CA ALA A 44 3.23 6.83 1.87
C ALA A 44 3.70 8.01 1.00
N GLY A 45 3.13 9.19 1.21
CA GLY A 45 3.61 10.41 0.55
C GLY A 45 5.07 10.73 0.90
N ARG A 46 5.47 10.59 2.15
CA ARG A 46 6.84 10.84 2.59
C ARG A 46 7.84 9.80 2.11
N VAL A 47 7.43 8.56 1.87
CA VAL A 47 8.24 7.54 1.16
C VAL A 47 8.55 8.03 -0.25
N CYS A 48 7.55 8.54 -0.99
CA CYS A 48 7.77 9.10 -2.34
C CYS A 48 8.84 10.22 -2.36
N TYR A 49 8.81 11.10 -1.35
CA TYR A 49 9.74 12.23 -1.22
C TYR A 49 11.00 11.93 -0.40
N ARG A 50 11.18 10.68 0.09
CA ARG A 50 12.26 10.27 1.00
C ARG A 50 12.44 11.21 2.19
N SER A 51 11.32 11.50 2.85
CA SER A 51 11.18 12.52 3.90
C SER A 51 10.44 12.02 5.15
N THR A 52 10.44 10.71 5.39
CA THR A 52 9.80 10.02 6.54
C THR A 52 10.27 10.56 7.90
N GLN A 53 11.51 11.05 7.99
CA GLN A 53 12.02 11.75 9.17
C GLN A 53 11.25 13.03 9.54
N ARG A 54 10.47 13.58 8.59
CA ARG A 54 9.59 14.74 8.80
C ARG A 54 8.15 14.36 9.12
N MET A 55 7.83 13.08 9.34
CA MET A 55 6.50 12.64 9.80
C MET A 55 6.03 13.50 10.98
N GLY A 56 4.81 14.03 10.89
CA GLY A 56 4.19 14.87 11.91
C GLY A 56 4.67 16.31 11.99
N THR A 57 5.71 16.71 11.24
CA THR A 57 6.24 18.09 11.32
C THR A 57 5.45 19.09 10.47
N ALA A 58 4.52 18.63 9.64
CA ALA A 58 3.74 19.46 8.72
C ALA A 58 2.25 19.09 8.83
N PRO A 59 1.49 19.70 9.76
CA PRO A 59 0.12 19.29 10.07
C PRO A 59 -0.84 19.41 8.87
N ASN A 60 -0.54 20.30 7.93
CA ASN A 60 -1.34 20.49 6.71
C ASN A 60 -0.81 19.68 5.50
N PHE A 61 0.08 18.71 5.70
CA PHE A 61 0.72 17.99 4.59
C PHE A 61 -0.33 17.37 3.65
N ILE A 62 -1.26 16.58 4.19
CA ILE A 62 -2.28 15.87 3.39
C ILE A 62 -3.22 16.85 2.70
N SER A 63 -3.79 17.80 3.46
CA SER A 63 -4.74 18.78 2.92
C SER A 63 -4.12 19.70 1.86
N ALA A 64 -2.82 20.00 1.97
CA ALA A 64 -2.08 20.70 0.94
C ALA A 64 -1.94 19.87 -0.35
N ARG A 65 -1.60 18.58 -0.25
CA ARG A 65 -1.50 17.69 -1.43
C ARG A 65 -2.84 17.52 -2.14
N VAL A 66 -3.93 17.38 -1.39
CA VAL A 66 -5.29 17.34 -1.95
C VAL A 66 -5.62 18.65 -2.70
N ARG A 67 -5.31 19.81 -2.11
CA ARG A 67 -5.53 21.12 -2.75
C ARG A 67 -4.70 21.32 -4.01
N GLU A 68 -3.50 20.75 -4.06
CA GLU A 68 -2.61 20.76 -5.21
C GLU A 68 -3.02 19.72 -6.29
N GLY A 69 -4.03 18.88 -6.03
CA GLY A 69 -4.47 17.83 -6.94
C GLY A 69 -3.57 16.58 -6.96
N HIS A 70 -2.61 16.49 -6.04
CA HIS A 70 -1.73 15.33 -5.85
C HIS A 70 -2.41 14.29 -4.96
N GLU A 71 -3.50 13.71 -5.47
CA GLU A 71 -4.43 12.86 -4.72
C GLU A 71 -4.08 11.37 -4.77
N ASP A 72 -3.04 10.97 -5.50
CA ASP A 72 -2.57 9.59 -5.56
C ASP A 72 -2.17 9.05 -4.17
N ILE A 73 -1.61 9.90 -3.31
CA ILE A 73 -1.17 9.49 -1.97
C ILE A 73 -2.34 9.18 -1.01
N ILE A 74 -3.55 9.66 -1.30
CA ILE A 74 -4.75 9.42 -0.47
C ILE A 74 -5.54 8.19 -0.96
N GLU A 75 -4.91 7.27 -1.68
CA GLU A 75 -5.57 6.06 -2.20
C GLU A 75 -5.30 4.81 -1.36
N HIS A 76 -4.63 4.95 -0.21
CA HIS A 76 -4.16 3.85 0.65
C HIS A 76 -5.13 3.48 1.80
N ILE A 77 -6.21 4.23 1.98
CA ILE A 77 -7.22 4.03 3.02
C ILE A 77 -8.54 3.70 2.36
N VAL A 78 -9.10 2.54 2.68
CA VAL A 78 -10.40 2.07 2.22
C VAL A 78 -11.43 2.24 3.32
N VAL A 79 -12.61 2.73 2.96
CA VAL A 79 -13.79 2.80 3.81
C VAL A 79 -14.92 2.06 3.13
N THR A 80 -15.58 1.18 3.89
CA THR A 80 -16.71 0.34 3.45
C THR A 80 -17.95 0.74 4.24
N LEU A 81 -18.99 1.14 3.53
CA LEU A 81 -20.24 1.64 4.08
C LEU A 81 -21.41 0.79 3.59
N ARG A 82 -22.40 0.61 4.46
CA ARG A 82 -23.73 0.15 4.06
C ARG A 82 -24.61 1.34 3.76
N VAL A 83 -25.30 1.30 2.63
CA VAL A 83 -26.27 2.29 2.19
C VAL A 83 -27.66 1.67 2.25
N LEU A 84 -28.58 2.33 2.95
CA LEU A 84 -29.94 1.86 3.24
C LEU A 84 -30.98 2.82 2.66
N GLY A 85 -32.03 2.25 2.06
CA GLY A 85 -33.19 2.98 1.54
C GLY A 85 -32.82 3.90 0.38
N SER A 86 -31.98 3.42 -0.54
CA SER A 86 -31.59 4.12 -1.77
C SER A 86 -31.07 3.13 -2.80
N ASP A 87 -31.36 3.38 -4.08
CA ASP A 87 -30.78 2.67 -5.23
C ASP A 87 -29.69 3.48 -5.95
N GLU A 88 -29.33 4.65 -5.41
CA GLU A 88 -28.22 5.45 -5.96
C GLU A 88 -26.91 4.65 -6.14
N PRO A 89 -26.50 3.76 -5.21
CA PRO A 89 -25.27 2.97 -5.34
C PRO A 89 -25.17 2.18 -6.65
N LEU A 90 -26.29 1.77 -7.24
CA LEU A 90 -26.34 1.08 -8.53
C LEU A 90 -25.55 1.80 -9.63
N ARG A 91 -25.52 3.15 -9.59
CA ARG A 91 -24.82 3.98 -10.58
C ARG A 91 -23.43 4.42 -10.15
N TRP A 92 -23.05 4.23 -8.89
CA TRP A 92 -21.80 4.79 -8.36
C TRP A 92 -20.56 4.18 -9.01
N ARG A 93 -20.60 2.89 -9.35
CA ARG A 93 -19.51 2.22 -10.11
C ARG A 93 -19.33 2.80 -11.52
N MET A 94 -20.41 3.30 -12.14
CA MET A 94 -20.32 3.99 -13.45
C MET A 94 -19.68 5.37 -13.32
N LEU A 95 -19.88 6.03 -12.18
CA LEU A 95 -19.35 7.37 -11.90
C LEU A 95 -17.88 7.32 -11.48
N ASN A 96 -17.50 6.28 -10.75
CA ASN A 96 -16.13 6.00 -10.35
C ASN A 96 -15.88 4.47 -10.37
N ARG A 97 -15.14 4.01 -11.37
CA ARG A 97 -14.83 2.57 -11.59
C ARG A 97 -14.00 1.92 -10.47
N HIS A 98 -13.40 2.72 -9.58
CA HIS A 98 -12.59 2.25 -8.46
C HIS A 98 -13.42 2.04 -7.18
N CYS A 99 -14.73 2.30 -7.26
CA CYS A 99 -15.70 1.93 -6.23
C CYS A 99 -16.19 0.50 -6.46
N GLU A 100 -16.23 -0.29 -5.40
CA GLU A 100 -16.89 -1.61 -5.39
C GLU A 100 -18.28 -1.47 -4.78
N VAL A 101 -19.27 -2.08 -5.44
CA VAL A 101 -20.68 -2.02 -5.05
C VAL A 101 -21.27 -3.42 -5.15
N THR A 102 -21.90 -3.87 -4.07
CA THR A 102 -22.59 -5.16 -3.97
C THR A 102 -23.99 -4.94 -3.37
N GLN A 103 -25.00 -5.61 -3.89
CA GLN A 103 -26.36 -5.55 -3.36
C GLN A 103 -26.53 -6.64 -2.29
N GLU A 104 -26.89 -6.26 -1.06
CA GLU A 104 -27.23 -7.23 0.01
C GLU A 104 -28.72 -7.57 -0.02
N ALA A 105 -29.58 -6.59 -0.29
CA ALA A 105 -31.03 -6.73 -0.41
C ALA A 105 -31.63 -5.56 -1.21
N ASP A 106 -32.94 -5.57 -1.42
CA ASP A 106 -33.63 -4.45 -2.07
C ASP A 106 -33.43 -3.14 -1.30
N GLY A 107 -32.83 -2.14 -1.96
CA GLY A 107 -32.48 -0.86 -1.36
C GLY A 107 -31.39 -0.92 -0.28
N VAL A 108 -30.63 -2.03 -0.20
CA VAL A 108 -29.51 -2.22 0.73
C VAL A 108 -28.24 -2.60 -0.04
N TRP A 109 -27.22 -1.75 0.08
CA TRP A 109 -25.98 -1.85 -0.70
C TRP A 109 -24.75 -1.76 0.19
N VAL A 110 -23.72 -2.54 -0.15
CA VAL A 110 -22.37 -2.40 0.41
C VAL A 110 -21.51 -1.67 -0.62
N VAL A 111 -20.87 -0.60 -0.18
CA VAL A 111 -20.05 0.27 -1.01
C VAL A 111 -18.68 0.41 -0.39
N SER A 112 -17.64 0.06 -1.13
CA SER A 112 -16.25 0.32 -0.74
C SER A 112 -15.58 1.28 -1.71
N GLY A 113 -14.80 2.18 -1.15
CA GLY A 113 -13.95 3.10 -1.90
C GLY A 113 -12.74 3.48 -1.08
N ASN A 114 -11.63 3.78 -1.77
CA ASN A 114 -10.53 4.46 -1.10
C ASN A 114 -10.90 5.93 -0.81
N THR A 115 -10.12 6.61 0.02
CA THR A 115 -10.41 7.99 0.42
C THR A 115 -10.48 8.98 -0.76
N ARG A 116 -9.82 8.70 -1.89
CA ARG A 116 -9.97 9.49 -3.14
C ARG A 116 -11.31 9.27 -3.83
N VAL A 117 -11.81 8.03 -3.88
CA VAL A 117 -13.13 7.70 -4.43
C VAL A 117 -14.21 8.46 -3.67
N TRP A 118 -14.15 8.41 -2.33
CA TRP A 118 -15.10 9.14 -1.48
C TRP A 118 -14.99 10.66 -1.64
N LEU A 119 -13.77 11.19 -1.76
CA LEU A 119 -13.55 12.62 -2.04
C LEU A 119 -14.20 13.04 -3.36
N ASP A 120 -14.02 12.25 -4.43
CA ASP A 120 -14.65 12.47 -5.73
C ASP A 120 -16.19 12.45 -5.65
N PHE A 121 -16.77 11.50 -4.90
CA PHE A 121 -18.22 11.47 -4.67
C PHE A 121 -18.72 12.72 -3.94
N LEU A 122 -18.08 13.12 -2.85
CA LEU A 122 -18.47 14.31 -2.09
C LEU A 122 -18.39 15.59 -2.95
N ARG A 123 -17.35 15.74 -3.77
CA ARG A 123 -17.21 16.86 -4.72
C ARG A 123 -18.32 16.90 -5.78
N ARG A 124 -18.87 15.74 -6.14
CA ARG A 124 -20.03 15.62 -7.04
C ARG A 124 -21.38 15.75 -6.33
N GLY A 125 -21.39 15.97 -5.02
CA GLY A 125 -22.61 16.00 -4.21
C GLY A 125 -23.26 14.63 -3.97
N ILE A 126 -22.52 13.55 -4.21
CA ILE A 126 -22.94 12.17 -4.01
C ILE A 126 -22.49 11.70 -2.63
N ALA A 127 -23.30 10.86 -1.99
CA ALA A 127 -22.97 10.26 -0.69
C ALA A 127 -22.62 11.29 0.41
N SER A 128 -23.18 12.50 0.36
CA SER A 128 -22.95 13.56 1.36
C SER A 128 -23.19 13.09 2.80
N ASN A 129 -24.12 12.15 2.99
CA ASN A 129 -24.43 11.53 4.28
C ASN A 129 -23.26 10.71 4.87
N ALA A 130 -22.24 10.38 4.07
CA ALA A 130 -21.05 9.66 4.50
C ALA A 130 -20.00 10.59 5.12
N LEU A 131 -20.08 11.90 4.86
CA LEU A 131 -19.09 12.89 5.30
C LEU A 131 -18.77 12.80 6.80
N PRO A 132 -19.73 12.66 7.73
CA PRO A 132 -19.42 12.51 9.16
C PRO A 132 -18.47 11.33 9.47
N ILE A 133 -18.69 10.18 8.84
CA ILE A 133 -17.86 8.97 9.01
C ILE A 133 -16.47 9.22 8.41
N LEU A 134 -16.46 9.68 7.16
CA LEU A 134 -15.25 9.90 6.36
C LEU A 134 -14.33 10.94 7.02
N TYR A 135 -14.91 12.04 7.52
CA TYR A 135 -14.17 13.10 8.20
C TYR A 135 -13.63 12.67 9.57
N THR A 136 -14.31 11.77 10.28
CA THR A 136 -13.72 11.16 11.49
C THR A 136 -12.52 10.27 11.15
N ILE A 137 -12.56 9.54 10.02
CA ILE A 137 -11.48 8.62 9.61
C ILE A 137 -10.26 9.36 9.06
N ALA A 138 -10.46 10.36 8.19
CA ALA A 138 -9.38 11.08 7.51
C ALA A 138 -9.70 12.58 7.36
N PRO A 139 -9.66 13.36 8.45
CA PRO A 139 -10.12 14.75 8.47
C PRO A 139 -9.38 15.69 7.52
N SER A 140 -8.06 15.52 7.37
CA SER A 140 -7.21 16.31 6.48
C SER A 140 -7.45 16.00 5.01
N VAL A 141 -7.90 14.78 4.66
CA VAL A 141 -8.32 14.46 3.29
C VAL A 141 -9.56 15.24 2.89
N TYR A 142 -10.53 15.33 3.80
CA TYR A 142 -11.83 15.97 3.56
C TYR A 142 -11.91 17.40 4.12
N ALA A 143 -10.75 18.05 4.32
CA ALA A 143 -10.67 19.38 4.94
C ALA A 143 -11.45 20.46 4.17
N GLU A 144 -11.67 20.27 2.86
CA GLU A 144 -12.50 21.17 2.03
C GLU A 144 -14.00 21.16 2.39
N PHE A 145 -14.45 20.20 3.19
CA PHE A 145 -15.83 20.08 3.68
C PHE A 145 -15.95 20.31 5.20
N ALA A 146 -14.93 20.87 5.83
CA ALA A 146 -14.87 21.03 7.29
C ALA A 146 -16.05 21.86 7.87
N ASP A 147 -16.63 22.76 7.08
CA ASP A 147 -17.80 23.57 7.43
C ASP A 147 -19.10 22.74 7.56
N LYS A 148 -19.14 21.57 6.91
CA LYS A 148 -20.30 20.66 6.86
C LYS A 148 -20.06 19.38 7.66
N ALA A 149 -18.87 19.19 8.21
CA ALA A 149 -18.48 17.96 8.84
C ALA A 149 -18.74 17.99 10.35
N GLU A 150 -19.59 17.08 10.82
CA GLU A 150 -19.72 16.76 12.24
C GLU A 150 -19.00 15.42 12.51
N ARG A 151 -18.02 15.40 13.42
CA ARG A 151 -17.35 14.16 13.78
C ARG A 151 -18.26 13.29 14.63
N ILE A 152 -18.44 12.05 14.22
CA ILE A 152 -19.17 11.05 14.99
C ILE A 152 -18.22 9.98 15.56
N PRO A 153 -18.51 9.39 16.73
CA PRO A 153 -17.82 8.21 17.20
C PRO A 153 -17.92 7.08 16.16
N LEU A 154 -16.81 6.44 15.84
CA LEU A 154 -16.83 5.26 14.97
C LEU A 154 -17.23 4.05 15.80
N THR A 155 -18.35 3.40 15.47
CA THR A 155 -18.76 2.15 16.11
C THR A 155 -18.73 0.99 15.14
N PRO A 156 -17.58 0.33 14.90
CA PRO A 156 -17.61 -1.04 14.42
C PRO A 156 -17.48 -2.01 15.60
N PRO A 157 -18.15 -3.18 15.57
CA PRO A 157 -17.85 -4.25 16.51
C PRO A 157 -16.37 -4.65 16.42
N LEU A 158 -15.76 -4.89 17.59
CA LEU A 158 -14.47 -5.57 17.74
C LEU A 158 -14.67 -7.06 17.39
N ALA A 159 -14.68 -7.39 16.10
CA ALA A 159 -14.42 -8.77 15.71
C ALA A 159 -12.91 -8.90 15.51
N GLU A 160 -12.19 -9.13 16.61
CA GLU A 160 -10.83 -9.63 16.55
C GLU A 160 -10.90 -11.08 16.06
N ALA A 161 -10.50 -11.31 14.82
CA ALA A 161 -10.06 -12.64 14.45
C ALA A 161 -8.78 -12.92 15.25
N PRO A 162 -8.64 -14.07 15.92
CA PRO A 162 -7.42 -14.44 16.62
C PRO A 162 -6.37 -14.83 15.57
N VAL A 163 -5.80 -13.83 14.90
CA VAL A 163 -4.63 -14.01 14.04
C VAL A 163 -3.42 -13.98 14.95
N ASP A 164 -2.54 -14.98 14.86
CA ASP A 164 -1.26 -14.93 15.54
C ASP A 164 -0.49 -13.66 15.10
N PRO A 165 -0.26 -12.68 16.00
CA PRO A 165 0.42 -11.45 15.65
C PRO A 165 1.82 -11.69 15.07
N ALA A 166 2.47 -12.81 15.41
CA ALA A 166 3.80 -13.12 14.89
C ALA A 166 3.83 -13.22 13.36
N ILE A 167 2.76 -13.73 12.73
CA ILE A 167 2.67 -13.87 11.26
C ILE A 167 2.56 -12.50 10.59
N LEU A 168 1.98 -11.52 11.28
CA LEU A 168 1.76 -10.18 10.73
C LEU A 168 2.92 -9.21 10.97
N ARG A 169 3.99 -9.65 11.66
CA ARG A 169 5.20 -8.82 11.85
C ARG A 169 5.92 -8.59 10.52
N PRO A 170 6.69 -7.50 10.38
CA PRO A 170 7.52 -7.27 9.20
C PRO A 170 8.42 -8.48 8.92
N ALA A 171 8.33 -9.04 7.73
CA ALA A 171 9.01 -10.28 7.35
C ALA A 171 9.74 -10.13 6.01
N GLY A 172 10.78 -10.92 5.79
CA GLY A 172 11.52 -10.91 4.53
C GLY A 172 12.85 -11.64 4.60
N ARG A 173 13.59 -11.64 3.50
CA ARG A 173 14.89 -12.31 3.35
C ARG A 173 15.84 -11.45 2.54
N ASP A 174 17.14 -11.60 2.77
CA ASP A 174 18.21 -10.99 1.96
C ASP A 174 18.09 -9.46 1.76
N GLY A 175 17.66 -8.77 2.80
CA GLY A 175 17.45 -7.31 2.78
C GLY A 175 16.07 -6.86 2.30
N MET A 176 15.31 -7.72 1.60
CA MET A 176 13.90 -7.47 1.30
C MET A 176 13.08 -7.48 2.59
N ARG A 177 12.11 -6.57 2.70
CA ARG A 177 11.15 -6.55 3.80
C ARG A 177 9.74 -6.24 3.27
N VAL A 178 8.78 -7.02 3.74
CA VAL A 178 7.34 -6.91 3.49
C VAL A 178 6.66 -6.59 4.82
N THR A 179 5.93 -5.48 4.85
CA THR A 179 5.27 -4.98 6.05
C THR A 179 3.80 -4.72 5.72
N LEU A 180 2.87 -5.45 6.37
CA LEU A 180 1.45 -5.11 6.33
C LEU A 180 1.21 -3.86 7.20
N LEU A 181 0.95 -2.72 6.57
CA LEU A 181 0.67 -1.46 7.28
C LEU A 181 -0.74 -1.44 7.88
N GLY A 182 -1.70 -2.00 7.15
CA GLY A 182 -3.08 -2.04 7.60
C GLY A 182 -3.97 -2.78 6.63
N TYR A 183 -5.15 -3.14 7.10
CA TYR A 183 -6.15 -3.85 6.30
C TYR A 183 -7.56 -3.47 6.76
N THR A 184 -8.54 -3.71 5.89
CA THR A 184 -9.97 -3.44 6.19
C THR A 184 -10.37 -4.22 7.44
N GLN A 185 -10.97 -3.57 8.45
CA GLN A 185 -11.48 -4.23 9.65
C GLN A 185 -12.76 -3.54 10.16
N PRO A 186 -13.69 -4.28 10.79
CA PRO A 186 -13.73 -5.75 10.91
C PRO A 186 -13.86 -6.46 9.55
N MET A 187 -13.57 -7.76 9.51
CA MET A 187 -13.85 -8.60 8.33
C MET A 187 -15.37 -8.67 8.10
N LEU A 188 -15.79 -8.59 6.85
CA LEU A 188 -17.20 -8.78 6.48
C LEU A 188 -17.61 -10.24 6.64
N GLY A 189 -18.91 -10.50 6.81
CA GLY A 189 -19.42 -11.81 7.25
C GLY A 189 -19.13 -12.95 6.28
N ASP A 190 -19.34 -12.73 4.99
CA ASP A 190 -19.19 -13.75 3.95
C ASP A 190 -17.93 -13.57 3.09
N THR A 191 -17.49 -14.66 2.44
CA THR A 191 -16.26 -14.72 1.66
C THR A 191 -16.30 -13.83 0.42
N GLU A 192 -17.44 -13.68 -0.24
CA GLU A 192 -17.59 -12.85 -1.43
C GLU A 192 -17.41 -11.36 -1.07
N SER A 193 -18.10 -10.92 -0.03
CA SER A 193 -17.95 -9.57 0.53
C SER A 193 -16.52 -9.31 0.99
N ARG A 194 -15.88 -10.25 1.69
CA ARG A 194 -14.45 -10.13 2.05
C ARG A 194 -13.56 -9.98 0.82
N THR A 195 -13.82 -10.76 -0.23
CA THR A 195 -13.03 -10.75 -1.47
C THR A 195 -13.10 -9.40 -2.19
N HIS A 196 -14.30 -8.81 -2.29
CA HIS A 196 -14.49 -7.57 -3.05
C HIS A 196 -14.29 -6.29 -2.24
N HIS A 197 -14.65 -6.30 -0.95
CA HIS A 197 -14.63 -5.12 -0.08
C HIS A 197 -13.50 -5.14 0.97
N GLY A 198 -12.85 -6.29 1.16
CA GLY A 198 -11.62 -6.40 1.94
C GLY A 198 -10.43 -5.83 1.18
N SER A 199 -9.52 -5.16 1.90
CA SER A 199 -8.31 -4.57 1.32
C SER A 199 -7.14 -4.65 2.28
N ALA A 200 -5.93 -4.64 1.75
CA ALA A 200 -4.70 -4.58 2.52
C ALA A 200 -3.69 -3.64 1.88
N THR A 201 -2.96 -2.93 2.73
CA THR A 201 -1.92 -1.98 2.39
C THR A 201 -0.58 -2.49 2.91
N PHE A 202 0.36 -2.71 2.00
CA PHE A 202 1.71 -3.17 2.30
C PHE A 202 2.75 -2.11 1.98
N LEU A 203 3.83 -2.07 2.76
CA LEU A 203 5.10 -1.45 2.40
C LEU A 203 6.07 -2.55 1.98
N PHE A 204 6.67 -2.38 0.80
CA PHE A 204 7.75 -3.22 0.31
C PHE A 204 9.05 -2.42 0.28
N GLU A 205 10.12 -3.01 0.80
CA GLU A 205 11.45 -2.40 0.93
C GLU A 205 12.53 -3.42 0.56
N GLY A 206 13.72 -2.96 0.22
CA GLY A 206 14.81 -3.87 -0.17
C GLY A 206 14.52 -4.61 -1.48
N ILE A 207 13.70 -4.03 -2.35
CA ILE A 207 13.36 -4.61 -3.66
C ILE A 207 13.92 -3.76 -4.80
N SER A 208 14.15 -4.37 -5.94
CA SER A 208 14.67 -3.73 -7.13
C SER A 208 13.59 -2.94 -7.88
N ARG A 209 14.01 -1.96 -8.70
CA ARG A 209 13.09 -1.33 -9.68
C ARG A 209 12.53 -2.37 -10.65
N ALA A 210 13.30 -3.39 -11.02
CA ALA A 210 12.83 -4.51 -11.85
C ALA A 210 11.65 -5.26 -11.22
N CYS A 211 11.68 -5.51 -9.91
CA CYS A 211 10.56 -6.08 -9.18
C CYS A 211 9.35 -5.14 -9.22
N THR A 212 9.54 -3.84 -8.94
CA THR A 212 8.43 -2.89 -8.99
C THR A 212 7.81 -2.76 -10.38
N HIS A 213 8.60 -2.86 -11.47
CA HIS A 213 8.10 -2.83 -12.83
C HIS A 213 7.19 -4.02 -13.19
N GLN A 214 7.27 -5.13 -12.46
CA GLN A 214 6.31 -6.22 -12.55
C GLN A 214 5.10 -5.98 -11.66
N LEU A 215 5.31 -5.49 -10.44
CA LEU A 215 4.25 -5.19 -9.46
C LEU A 215 3.26 -4.14 -9.99
N VAL A 216 3.75 -3.01 -10.54
CA VAL A 216 2.87 -1.91 -10.99
C VAL A 216 2.06 -2.23 -12.25
N ARG A 217 2.23 -3.43 -12.83
CA ARG A 217 1.37 -3.94 -13.93
C ARG A 217 0.02 -4.44 -13.43
N HIS A 218 -0.12 -4.64 -12.12
CA HIS A 218 -1.37 -4.98 -11.45
C HIS A 218 -2.17 -3.69 -11.23
N ARG A 219 -2.96 -3.30 -12.24
CA ARG A 219 -3.61 -1.98 -12.35
C ARG A 219 -4.74 -1.72 -11.35
N LEU A 220 -5.31 -2.76 -10.75
CA LEU A 220 -6.35 -2.64 -9.72
C LEU A 220 -5.70 -2.46 -8.35
N ALA A 221 -4.91 -1.39 -8.22
CA ALA A 221 -4.06 -1.13 -7.07
C ALA A 221 -3.73 0.36 -6.96
N SER A 222 -3.38 0.79 -5.75
CA SER A 222 -2.85 2.12 -5.44
C SER A 222 -1.37 2.01 -5.10
N PHE A 223 -0.53 2.91 -5.61
CA PHE A 223 0.93 2.85 -5.42
C PHE A 223 1.50 4.21 -4.99
N SER A 224 2.34 4.20 -3.95
CA SER A 224 3.21 5.33 -3.58
C SER A 224 4.66 4.85 -3.57
N GLN A 225 5.41 5.19 -4.62
CA GLN A 225 6.76 4.69 -4.84
C GLN A 225 7.83 5.74 -4.53
N GLU A 226 8.92 5.33 -3.87
CA GLU A 226 10.10 6.18 -3.68
C GLU A 226 10.60 6.72 -5.03
N SER A 227 10.63 8.04 -5.14
CA SER A 227 11.07 8.72 -6.36
C SER A 227 12.58 8.85 -6.39
N GLN A 228 13.18 8.32 -7.45
CA GLN A 228 14.60 8.48 -7.75
C GLN A 228 15.02 9.95 -7.96
N ARG A 229 14.08 10.90 -8.07
CA ARG A 229 14.39 12.35 -8.16
C ARG A 229 14.91 12.92 -6.84
N TYR A 230 14.49 12.34 -5.71
CA TYR A 230 14.82 12.84 -4.37
C TYR A 230 15.91 12.04 -3.67
N VAL A 231 16.35 10.91 -4.26
CA VAL A 231 17.42 10.09 -3.70
C VAL A 231 18.70 10.92 -3.57
N GLY A 232 19.36 10.77 -2.43
CA GLY A 232 20.66 11.38 -2.10
C GLY A 232 21.82 10.74 -2.86
N LEU A 233 21.65 10.45 -4.15
CA LEU A 233 22.67 9.83 -5.02
C LEU A 233 23.90 10.71 -5.19
N SER A 234 23.83 11.99 -4.78
CA SER A 234 24.97 12.92 -4.78
C SER A 234 26.11 12.48 -3.87
N LYS A 235 25.87 11.55 -2.93
CA LYS A 235 26.93 10.91 -2.13
C LYS A 235 27.47 9.62 -2.75
N GLY A 236 27.00 9.23 -3.93
CA GLY A 236 27.58 8.14 -4.72
C GLY A 236 27.22 6.73 -4.26
N GLU A 237 26.35 6.55 -3.28
CA GLU A 237 25.96 5.21 -2.80
C GLU A 237 24.48 4.96 -3.10
N TRP A 238 24.21 4.19 -4.15
CA TRP A 238 22.93 3.50 -4.27
C TRP A 238 23.11 2.04 -3.91
N ARG A 239 22.08 1.46 -3.34
CA ARG A 239 22.00 0.02 -3.15
C ARG A 239 21.37 -0.60 -4.38
N ALA A 240 21.80 -1.82 -4.72
CA ALA A 240 21.27 -2.57 -5.82
C ALA A 240 21.11 -4.04 -5.42
N ILE A 241 20.04 -4.67 -5.90
CA ILE A 241 19.72 -6.06 -5.62
C ILE A 241 20.55 -6.93 -6.57
N VAL A 242 21.35 -7.82 -6.00
CA VAL A 242 22.16 -8.79 -6.74
C VAL A 242 21.32 -10.06 -6.96
N PRO A 243 21.09 -10.49 -8.21
CA PRO A 243 20.39 -11.75 -8.47
C PRO A 243 21.13 -12.95 -7.85
N PRO A 244 20.42 -13.96 -7.29
CA PRO A 244 21.06 -15.13 -6.67
C PRO A 244 22.06 -15.85 -7.60
N ALA A 245 21.67 -16.06 -8.86
CA ALA A 245 22.56 -16.67 -9.86
C ALA A 245 23.85 -15.86 -10.10
N VAL A 246 23.83 -14.54 -9.93
CA VAL A 246 25.05 -13.73 -9.99
C VAL A 246 25.83 -13.81 -8.68
N ALA A 247 25.14 -13.80 -7.54
CA ALA A 247 25.77 -13.90 -6.22
C ALA A 247 26.57 -15.20 -6.02
N GLU A 248 26.09 -16.30 -6.60
CA GLU A 248 26.71 -17.63 -6.57
C GLU A 248 27.93 -17.78 -7.52
N HIS A 249 28.16 -16.81 -8.41
CA HIS A 249 29.26 -16.83 -9.38
C HIS A 249 30.23 -15.68 -9.13
N PRO A 250 31.38 -15.90 -8.45
CA PRO A 250 32.30 -14.84 -8.05
C PRO A 250 32.78 -13.93 -9.20
N GLU A 251 33.05 -14.49 -10.38
CA GLU A 251 33.46 -13.72 -11.56
C GLU A 251 32.33 -12.84 -12.12
N ALA A 252 31.12 -13.39 -12.22
CA ALA A 252 29.94 -12.64 -12.67
C ALA A 252 29.61 -11.52 -11.69
N ARG A 253 29.70 -11.80 -10.38
CA ARG A 253 29.56 -10.83 -9.32
C ARG A 253 30.58 -9.70 -9.48
N ALA A 254 31.86 -10.02 -9.61
CA ALA A 254 32.92 -9.02 -9.79
C ALA A 254 32.66 -8.12 -11.01
N LYS A 255 32.28 -8.71 -12.16
CA LYS A 255 31.93 -7.97 -13.38
C LYS A 255 30.73 -7.04 -13.20
N LEU A 256 29.71 -7.47 -12.46
CA LEU A 256 28.54 -6.65 -12.17
C LEU A 256 28.89 -5.45 -11.28
N TYR A 257 29.70 -5.66 -10.23
CA TYR A 257 30.15 -4.58 -9.35
C TYR A 257 31.04 -3.57 -10.08
N GLU A 258 31.95 -4.03 -10.95
CA GLU A 258 32.77 -3.16 -11.81
C GLU A 258 31.88 -2.24 -12.67
N ALA A 259 30.84 -2.78 -13.30
CA ALA A 259 29.89 -1.99 -14.09
C ALA A 259 29.11 -0.99 -13.23
N TRP A 260 28.66 -1.38 -12.03
CA TRP A 260 27.96 -0.47 -11.13
C TRP A 260 28.86 0.63 -10.56
N GLU A 261 30.13 0.35 -10.29
CA GLU A 261 31.10 1.36 -9.89
C GLU A 261 31.30 2.41 -10.99
N TYR A 262 31.45 1.96 -12.24
CA TYR A 262 31.52 2.86 -13.39
C TYR A 262 30.27 3.76 -13.48
N LEU A 263 29.07 3.17 -13.42
CA LEU A 263 27.82 3.95 -13.44
C LEU A 263 27.74 4.95 -12.28
N GLN A 264 28.19 4.58 -11.07
CA GLN A 264 28.21 5.46 -9.89
C GLN A 264 29.10 6.68 -10.11
N ASN A 265 30.29 6.44 -10.66
CA ASN A 265 31.22 7.52 -10.98
C ASN A 265 30.66 8.43 -12.07
N THR A 266 30.13 7.88 -13.17
CA THR A 266 29.50 8.66 -14.24
C THR A 266 28.29 9.47 -13.73
N TYR A 267 27.46 8.88 -12.87
CA TYR A 267 26.36 9.62 -12.25
C TYR A 267 26.87 10.82 -11.44
N ARG A 268 27.94 10.65 -10.67
CA ARG A 268 28.57 11.73 -9.89
C ARG A 268 29.08 12.85 -10.82
N GLU A 269 29.79 12.50 -11.89
CA GLU A 269 30.30 13.44 -12.88
C GLU A 269 29.17 14.25 -13.55
N LEU A 270 28.07 13.59 -13.97
CA LEU A 270 26.90 14.29 -14.52
C LEU A 270 26.33 15.31 -13.52
N ARG A 271 26.32 14.97 -12.23
CA ARG A 271 25.85 15.88 -11.17
C ARG A 271 26.79 17.07 -10.96
N GLU A 272 28.10 16.87 -11.05
CA GLU A 272 29.11 17.93 -10.99
C GLU A 272 29.03 18.88 -12.20
N MET A 273 28.63 18.37 -13.37
CA MET A 273 28.32 19.16 -14.57
C MET A 273 26.99 19.93 -14.49
N GLY A 274 26.25 19.82 -13.38
CA GLY A 274 24.98 20.51 -13.17
C GLY A 274 23.73 19.80 -13.72
N ILE A 275 23.85 18.61 -14.33
CA ILE A 275 22.72 17.86 -14.89
C ILE A 275 21.78 17.40 -13.80
N ARG A 276 20.52 17.85 -13.79
CA ARG A 276 19.54 17.61 -12.71
C ARG A 276 19.36 16.13 -12.36
N LYS A 277 19.04 15.83 -11.10
CA LYS A 277 18.84 14.46 -10.60
C LYS A 277 17.84 13.66 -11.44
N GLU A 278 16.78 14.32 -11.92
CA GLU A 278 15.74 13.68 -12.72
C GLU A 278 16.20 13.23 -14.11
N ASP A 279 17.29 13.81 -14.61
CA ASP A 279 17.91 13.47 -15.88
C ASP A 279 19.08 12.50 -15.65
N ALA A 280 19.95 12.77 -14.66
CA ALA A 280 21.09 11.92 -14.32
C ALA A 280 20.67 10.48 -13.91
N ARG A 281 19.49 10.32 -13.30
CA ARG A 281 18.98 9.01 -12.85
C ARG A 281 18.74 8.01 -13.98
N PHE A 282 18.75 8.43 -15.25
CA PHE A 282 18.61 7.53 -16.39
C PHE A 282 19.78 6.52 -16.48
N LEU A 283 20.90 6.77 -15.79
CA LEU A 283 21.99 5.82 -15.62
C LEU A 283 21.73 4.73 -14.57
N LEU A 284 20.73 4.90 -13.69
CA LEU A 284 20.52 3.95 -12.60
C LEU A 284 20.06 2.60 -13.15
N PRO A 285 20.66 1.48 -12.71
CA PRO A 285 20.26 0.16 -13.17
C PRO A 285 18.87 -0.18 -12.64
N ASN A 286 18.15 -1.06 -13.35
CA ASN A 286 16.88 -1.62 -12.86
C ASN A 286 17.06 -2.41 -11.55
N ALA A 287 18.30 -2.81 -11.22
CA ALA A 287 18.64 -3.43 -9.95
C ALA A 287 18.60 -2.46 -8.75
N ALA A 288 18.55 -1.15 -8.98
CA ALA A 288 18.53 -0.15 -7.91
C ALA A 288 17.42 -0.46 -6.88
N GLU A 289 17.79 -0.47 -5.61
CA GLU A 289 16.88 -0.71 -4.49
C GLU A 289 15.86 0.42 -4.40
N THR A 290 14.62 0.08 -4.03
CA THR A 290 13.52 1.01 -3.90
C THR A 290 12.52 0.55 -2.84
N ARG A 291 11.57 1.44 -2.56
CA ARG A 291 10.48 1.24 -1.62
C ARG A 291 9.17 1.63 -2.27
N ILE A 292 8.10 0.93 -1.95
CA ILE A 292 6.77 1.21 -2.49
C ILE A 292 5.69 0.80 -1.50
N VAL A 293 4.75 1.70 -1.25
CA VAL A 293 3.49 1.39 -0.55
C VAL A 293 2.47 0.98 -1.59
N THR A 294 1.82 -0.17 -1.38
CA THR A 294 0.88 -0.78 -2.32
C THR A 294 -0.40 -1.16 -1.60
N THR A 295 -1.54 -0.72 -2.12
CA THR A 295 -2.88 -1.11 -1.63
C THR A 295 -3.65 -1.81 -2.73
N MET A 296 -4.26 -2.95 -2.40
CA MET A 296 -5.20 -3.63 -3.29
C MET A 296 -6.39 -4.17 -2.48
N ASN A 297 -7.54 -4.35 -3.13
CA ASN A 297 -8.60 -5.18 -2.56
C ASN A 297 -8.19 -6.67 -2.63
N PHE A 298 -8.89 -7.52 -1.89
CA PHE A 298 -8.52 -8.94 -1.79
C PHE A 298 -8.65 -9.69 -3.13
N ALA A 299 -9.61 -9.33 -3.98
CA ALA A 299 -9.71 -9.86 -5.34
C ALA A 299 -8.45 -9.55 -6.18
N ALA A 300 -7.95 -8.31 -6.12
CA ALA A 300 -6.75 -7.90 -6.84
C ALA A 300 -5.48 -8.53 -6.24
N TRP A 301 -5.40 -8.69 -4.91
CA TRP A 301 -4.34 -9.46 -4.27
C TRP A 301 -4.38 -10.93 -4.69
N SER A 302 -5.55 -11.57 -4.70
CA SER A 302 -5.73 -12.94 -5.17
C SER A 302 -5.20 -13.13 -6.59
N HIS A 303 -5.55 -12.23 -7.51
CA HIS A 303 -5.01 -12.25 -8.88
C HIS A 303 -3.48 -12.04 -8.92
N PHE A 304 -2.94 -11.13 -8.11
CA PHE A 304 -1.49 -10.95 -7.98
C PHE A 304 -0.79 -12.22 -7.49
N LEU A 305 -1.31 -12.86 -6.44
CA LEU A 305 -0.71 -14.03 -5.82
C LEU A 305 -0.69 -15.24 -6.75
N TRP A 306 -1.74 -15.45 -7.56
CA TRP A 306 -1.74 -16.47 -8.60
C TRP A 306 -0.56 -16.34 -9.57
N LEU A 307 -0.31 -15.11 -10.05
CA LEU A 307 0.69 -14.84 -11.07
C LEU A 307 2.11 -14.69 -10.50
N ARG A 308 2.22 -14.29 -9.23
CA ARG A 308 3.49 -13.85 -8.66
C ARG A 308 3.95 -14.72 -7.52
N ALA A 309 3.08 -15.21 -6.64
CA ALA A 309 3.49 -15.96 -5.45
C ALA A 309 3.59 -17.48 -5.70
N VAL A 310 2.62 -18.05 -6.41
CA VAL A 310 2.49 -19.51 -6.57
C VAL A 310 2.94 -20.03 -7.94
N ASP A 311 3.23 -19.14 -8.90
CA ASP A 311 3.76 -19.52 -10.20
C ASP A 311 5.30 -19.66 -10.17
N LYS A 312 5.81 -20.87 -10.42
CA LYS A 312 7.25 -21.16 -10.54
C LYS A 312 7.95 -20.37 -11.66
N ALA A 313 7.22 -19.94 -12.68
CA ALA A 313 7.77 -19.12 -13.77
C ALA A 313 7.96 -17.64 -13.39
N ALA A 314 7.34 -17.16 -12.30
CA ALA A 314 7.53 -15.79 -11.84
C ALA A 314 9.01 -15.55 -11.44
N GLN A 315 9.54 -14.34 -11.67
CA GLN A 315 10.90 -14.02 -11.25
C GLN A 315 11.05 -14.22 -9.73
N TRP A 316 12.17 -14.83 -9.32
CA TRP A 316 12.48 -15.17 -7.92
C TRP A 316 12.20 -14.05 -6.91
N GLU A 317 12.44 -12.78 -7.26
CA GLU A 317 12.31 -11.64 -6.35
C GLU A 317 10.84 -11.30 -6.07
N ILE A 318 10.05 -11.09 -7.13
CA ILE A 318 8.60 -10.80 -6.97
C ILE A 318 7.86 -12.03 -6.43
N ARG A 319 8.37 -13.23 -6.68
CA ARG A 319 7.84 -14.45 -6.08
C ARG A 319 8.06 -14.52 -4.58
N ALA A 320 9.28 -14.25 -4.13
CA ALA A 320 9.58 -14.15 -2.71
C ALA A 320 8.69 -13.11 -2.02
N LEU A 321 8.53 -11.94 -2.63
CA LEU A 321 7.66 -10.88 -2.14
C LEU A 321 6.21 -11.35 -2.06
N GLY A 322 5.70 -11.97 -3.12
CA GLY A 322 4.33 -12.46 -3.18
C GLY A 322 4.03 -13.56 -2.17
N GLN A 323 4.98 -14.46 -1.92
CA GLN A 323 4.85 -15.52 -0.91
C GLN A 323 4.70 -14.94 0.50
N ARG A 324 5.47 -13.90 0.84
CA ARG A 324 5.31 -13.18 2.13
C ARG A 324 3.97 -12.46 2.26
N VAL A 325 3.49 -11.89 1.15
CA VAL A 325 2.14 -11.31 1.11
C VAL A 325 1.08 -12.39 1.31
N LEU A 326 1.22 -13.56 0.67
CA LEU A 326 0.30 -14.69 0.82
C LEU A 326 0.24 -15.20 2.27
N GLU A 327 1.38 -15.37 2.93
CA GLU A 327 1.46 -15.78 4.35
C GLU A 327 0.61 -14.85 5.23
N MET A 328 0.79 -13.53 5.10
CA MET A 328 0.04 -12.54 5.88
C MET A 328 -1.44 -12.48 5.51
N LEU A 329 -1.76 -12.55 4.20
CA LEU A 329 -3.13 -12.45 3.72
C LEU A 329 -3.97 -13.70 4.03
N HIS A 330 -3.38 -14.89 3.95
CA HIS A 330 -4.00 -16.13 4.37
C HIS A 330 -4.28 -16.12 5.88
N ALA A 331 -3.39 -15.55 6.69
CA ALA A 331 -3.61 -15.43 8.13
C ALA A 331 -4.81 -14.53 8.48
N ILE A 332 -5.03 -13.42 7.75
CA ILE A 332 -6.15 -12.50 8.04
C ILE A 332 -7.48 -12.90 7.37
N ALA A 333 -7.45 -13.61 6.24
CA ALA A 333 -8.63 -13.98 5.46
C ALA A 333 -8.46 -15.40 4.85
N PRO A 334 -8.42 -16.46 5.69
CA PRO A 334 -8.08 -17.80 5.24
C PRO A 334 -9.06 -18.34 4.20
N ASP A 335 -10.35 -18.02 4.32
CA ASP A 335 -11.38 -18.44 3.36
C ASP A 335 -11.19 -17.84 1.95
N VAL A 336 -10.57 -16.66 1.85
CA VAL A 336 -10.28 -16.01 0.57
C VAL A 336 -9.03 -16.60 -0.11
N TYR A 337 -8.03 -17.00 0.69
CA TYR A 337 -6.70 -17.40 0.17
C TYR A 337 -6.36 -18.88 0.38
N ALA A 338 -7.29 -19.71 0.89
CA ALA A 338 -7.06 -21.13 1.16
C ALA A 338 -6.51 -21.88 -0.06
N GLU A 339 -7.05 -21.59 -1.25
CA GLU A 339 -6.62 -22.27 -2.48
C GLU A 339 -5.21 -21.84 -2.93
N HIS A 340 -4.87 -20.56 -2.81
CA HIS A 340 -3.49 -20.10 -3.04
C HIS A 340 -2.53 -20.76 -2.06
N TRP A 341 -2.92 -20.87 -0.78
CA TRP A 341 -2.10 -21.49 0.25
C TRP A 341 -1.85 -22.97 -0.03
N ARG A 342 -2.91 -23.72 -0.40
CA ARG A 342 -2.79 -25.13 -0.82
C ARG A 342 -1.79 -25.29 -1.96
N VAL A 343 -1.92 -24.48 -3.02
CA VAL A 343 -1.00 -24.55 -4.17
C VAL A 343 0.42 -24.13 -3.79
N TYR A 344 0.58 -23.15 -2.91
CA TYR A 344 1.88 -22.76 -2.36
C TYR A 344 2.55 -23.93 -1.63
N GLU A 345 1.85 -24.59 -0.71
CA GLU A 345 2.36 -25.74 0.02
C GLU A 345 2.73 -26.91 -0.90
N GLU A 346 1.88 -27.22 -1.88
CA GLU A 346 2.16 -28.29 -2.86
C GLU A 346 3.41 -28.01 -3.70
N GLN A 347 3.66 -26.75 -4.03
CA GLN A 347 4.75 -26.37 -4.92
C GLN A 347 6.07 -26.05 -4.21
N PHE A 348 6.00 -25.52 -2.99
CA PHE A 348 7.11 -24.92 -2.25
C PHE A 348 7.21 -25.36 -0.78
N GLY A 349 6.26 -26.13 -0.24
CA GLY A 349 6.25 -26.51 1.19
C GLY A 349 7.37 -27.46 1.64
N GLY A 350 8.23 -27.92 0.72
CA GLY A 350 9.42 -28.71 1.00
C GLY A 350 10.75 -27.95 0.84
N GLU A 351 10.70 -26.66 0.48
CA GLU A 351 11.84 -25.73 0.43
C GLU A 351 11.92 -24.90 1.72
#